data_AF-A0A7L1W3R8-F1
#
_entry.id   AF-A0A7L1W3R8-F1
#
_cell.length_a   1.000
_cell.length_b   1.000
_cell.length_c   1.000
_cell.angle_alpha   90.00
_cell.angle_beta   90.00
_cell.angle_gamma   90.00
#
_symmetry.space_group_name_H-M   'P 1'
#
loop_
_entity.id
_entity.type
_entity.pdbx_description
1 polymer ?
#
loop_
_entity_poly.entity_id
_entity_poly.type
_entity_poly.pdbx_seq_one_letter_code
_entity_poly.pdbx_strand_id
1 'polypeptide(L)'
;QDQQLRAIQEENAIQRQKLQEEIAGYREQSKQHSLTIFALEDRLLEATQQQKVLEEEKAALVKKLEVVWPIPHHRVTPEGQKAGFPMAVRSALIFPRKLQEELAVAQGTLLEKKAVISRLLRELSETRARMSDMRGELSEEQKVELEHSQRQLKHQEREVNQLREKLSKMSSLVEEKDQALKAAAEELRYTLTSPKASGMSLCLSPAADVQVGEASQRENLHGEHRGPVFFQEPPSDLAELGAKCQGLRHEEMIQRQKQGLAELRERIKTLEKRQCSGAVRSNSEPLVVRMKNLPGKIVQQRGLELEPAPLLGEKLKAGKVPDCVPDRGSFRITNSTVEIAEVTDLGEKMYLDVIGALGSLMEMKELSGMQPLQHLPRERRAEVGRQRRKALELLYKKIRNLRVRLERKEEMLKDYEGSVEQLRQSQASLQRFQEEMSNLEDEAHREAEEKALLQEALQRMQLQLDKEKRLRQAAKRHKV
;
A
#
# COMPACT_ATOMS: atom_id res chain seq x y z
N GLN A 1 14.54 -29.97 -38.39
CA GLN A 1 15.45 -29.79 -37.23
C GLN A 1 16.36 -28.57 -37.45
N ASP A 2 17.05 -28.45 -38.59
CA ASP A 2 17.94 -27.30 -38.88
C ASP A 2 17.27 -25.92 -38.99
N GLN A 3 15.97 -25.85 -39.30
CA GLN A 3 15.22 -24.59 -39.31
C GLN A 3 14.85 -24.12 -37.90
N GLN A 4 14.52 -25.05 -37.00
CA GLN A 4 14.22 -24.75 -35.60
C GLN A 4 15.48 -24.30 -34.83
N LEU A 5 16.62 -24.94 -35.10
CA LEU A 5 17.90 -24.53 -34.53
C LEU A 5 18.32 -23.12 -34.98
N ARG A 6 18.07 -22.77 -36.25
CA ARG A 6 18.33 -21.42 -36.77
C ARG A 6 17.43 -20.37 -36.12
N ALA A 7 16.12 -20.63 -35.99
CA ALA A 7 15.21 -19.72 -35.32
C ALA A 7 15.61 -19.46 -33.86
N ILE A 8 16.01 -20.51 -33.12
CA ILE A 8 16.49 -20.38 -31.74
C ILE A 8 17.81 -19.58 -31.68
N GLN A 9 18.71 -19.76 -32.65
CA GLN A 9 19.96 -18.99 -32.72
C GLN A 9 19.70 -17.50 -33.01
N GLU A 10 18.78 -17.19 -33.92
CA GLU A 10 18.37 -15.82 -34.24
C GLU A 10 17.67 -15.15 -33.05
N GLU A 11 16.78 -15.86 -32.37
CA GLU A 11 16.11 -15.36 -31.17
C GLU A 11 17.12 -15.08 -30.03
N ASN A 12 18.06 -15.98 -29.79
CA ASN A 12 19.14 -15.76 -28.82
C ASN A 12 20.03 -14.56 -29.21
N ALA A 13 20.29 -14.35 -30.50
CA ALA A 13 21.06 -13.20 -30.96
C ALA A 13 20.32 -11.88 -30.71
N ILE A 14 19.00 -11.84 -30.98
CA ILE A 14 18.15 -10.68 -30.71
C ILE A 14 18.08 -10.40 -29.21
N GLN A 15 17.91 -11.42 -28.37
CA GLN A 15 17.90 -11.26 -26.91
C GLN A 15 19.23 -10.73 -26.39
N ARG A 16 20.37 -11.23 -26.91
CA ARG A 16 21.70 -10.70 -26.55
C ARG A 16 21.86 -9.24 -26.94
N GLN A 17 21.37 -8.84 -28.11
CA GLN A 17 21.43 -7.45 -28.54
C GLN A 17 20.58 -6.54 -27.63
N LYS A 18 19.35 -6.93 -27.30
CA LYS A 18 18.49 -6.19 -26.37
C LYS A 18 19.15 -6.01 -25.00
N LEU A 19 19.72 -7.09 -24.45
CA LEU A 19 20.45 -7.03 -23.18
C LEU A 19 21.68 -6.10 -23.25
N GLN A 20 22.40 -6.08 -24.38
CA GLN A 20 23.51 -5.15 -24.56
C GLN A 20 23.06 -3.69 -24.61
N GLU A 21 21.93 -3.41 -25.27
CA GLU A 21 21.33 -2.07 -25.33
C GLU A 21 20.85 -1.61 -23.95
N GLU A 22 20.22 -2.49 -23.18
CA GLU A 22 19.82 -2.22 -21.79
C GLU A 22 21.05 -1.93 -20.89
N ILE A 23 22.10 -2.75 -20.98
CA ILE A 23 23.35 -2.53 -20.23
C ILE A 23 24.00 -1.19 -20.61
N ALA A 24 23.99 -0.82 -21.89
CA ALA A 24 24.51 0.47 -22.34
C ALA A 24 23.68 1.63 -21.77
N GLY A 25 22.34 1.50 -21.76
CA GLY A 25 21.44 2.47 -21.14
C GLY A 25 21.70 2.66 -19.65
N TYR A 26 21.83 1.57 -18.89
CA TYR A 26 22.14 1.64 -17.46
C TYR A 26 23.52 2.24 -17.17
N ARG A 27 24.52 1.95 -18.01
CA ARG A 27 25.85 2.56 -17.89
C ARG A 27 25.80 4.07 -18.12
N GLU A 28 25.07 4.52 -19.13
CA GLU A 28 24.92 5.95 -19.40
C GLU A 28 24.14 6.63 -18.27
N GLN A 29 23.07 6.01 -17.76
CA GLN A 29 22.35 6.53 -16.60
C GLN A 29 23.25 6.66 -15.36
N SER A 30 24.05 5.63 -15.07
CA SER A 30 25.01 5.65 -13.95
C SER A 30 26.04 6.77 -14.12
N LYS A 31 26.52 7.00 -15.35
CA LYS A 31 27.43 8.11 -15.67
C LYS A 31 26.77 9.48 -15.46
N GLN A 32 25.54 9.67 -15.94
CA GLN A 32 24.78 10.90 -15.76
C GLN A 32 24.50 11.19 -14.28
N HIS A 33 24.14 10.16 -13.50
CA HIS A 33 23.96 10.28 -12.05
C HIS A 33 25.27 10.69 -11.36
N SER A 34 26.40 10.07 -11.74
CA SER A 34 27.72 10.40 -11.17
C SER A 34 28.10 11.86 -11.44
N LEU A 35 27.87 12.35 -12.67
CA LEU A 35 28.09 13.77 -13.01
C LEU A 35 27.17 14.71 -12.23
N THR A 36 25.91 14.32 -12.04
CA THR A 36 24.94 15.10 -11.26
C THR A 36 25.35 15.17 -9.80
N ILE A 37 25.78 14.06 -9.21
CA ILE A 37 26.28 14.00 -7.84
C ILE A 37 27.47 14.94 -7.69
N PHE A 38 28.45 14.86 -8.59
CA PHE A 38 29.63 15.73 -8.55
C PHE A 38 29.24 17.23 -8.61
N ALA A 39 28.35 17.61 -9.52
CA ALA A 39 27.87 19.00 -9.61
C ALA A 39 27.11 19.45 -8.35
N LEU A 40 26.41 18.55 -7.67
CA LEU A 40 25.74 18.85 -6.40
C LEU A 40 26.73 18.95 -5.23
N GLU A 41 27.76 18.11 -5.22
CA GLU A 41 28.86 18.17 -4.25
C GLU A 41 29.64 19.48 -4.35
N ASP A 42 29.98 19.92 -5.56
CA ASP A 42 30.63 21.22 -5.80
C ASP A 42 29.79 22.39 -5.28
N ARG A 43 28.50 22.41 -5.60
CA ARG A 43 27.57 23.45 -5.10
C ARG A 43 27.43 23.42 -3.58
N LEU A 44 27.49 22.23 -2.97
CA LEU A 44 27.45 22.09 -1.52
C LEU A 44 28.73 22.60 -0.86
N LEU A 45 29.89 22.35 -1.48
CA LEU A 45 31.16 22.93 -1.04
C LEU A 45 31.16 24.45 -1.12
N GLU A 46 30.70 25.03 -2.23
CA GLU A 46 30.56 26.49 -2.38
C GLU A 46 29.64 27.09 -1.32
N ALA A 47 28.47 26.49 -1.09
CA ALA A 47 27.53 26.94 -0.07
C ALA A 47 28.12 26.86 1.34
N THR A 48 28.88 25.80 1.63
CA THR A 48 29.56 25.64 2.93
C THR A 48 30.65 26.70 3.11
N GLN A 49 31.38 27.05 2.06
CA GLN A 49 32.37 28.12 2.10
C GLN A 49 31.72 29.48 2.32
N GLN A 50 30.60 29.78 1.64
CA GLN A 50 29.81 30.99 1.88
C GLN A 50 29.28 31.06 3.32
N GLN A 51 28.81 29.93 3.87
CA GLN A 51 28.35 29.88 5.27
C GLN A 51 29.48 30.22 6.24
N LYS A 52 30.69 29.68 6.05
CA LYS A 52 31.85 30.00 6.89
C LYS A 52 32.17 31.49 6.86
N VAL A 53 32.18 32.11 5.67
CA VAL A 53 32.42 33.56 5.54
C VAL A 53 31.35 34.36 6.30
N LEU A 54 30.07 34.00 6.16
CA LEU A 54 28.99 34.66 6.88
C LEU A 54 29.07 34.47 8.40
N GLU A 55 29.52 33.31 8.87
CA GLU A 55 29.76 33.05 10.30
C GLU A 55 30.92 33.89 10.85
N GLU A 56 32.00 34.04 10.08
CA GLU A 56 33.12 34.93 10.42
C GLU A 56 32.70 36.40 10.45
N GLU A 57 31.92 36.86 9.47
CA GLU A 57 31.36 38.22 9.44
C GLU A 57 30.42 38.46 10.63
N LYS A 58 29.54 37.50 10.93
CA LYS A 58 28.68 37.55 12.11
C LYS A 58 29.50 37.64 13.39
N ALA A 59 30.56 36.83 13.53
CA ALA A 59 31.44 36.88 14.70
C ALA A 59 32.17 38.24 14.81
N ALA A 60 32.61 38.81 13.69
CA ALA A 60 33.23 40.13 13.66
C ALA A 60 32.23 41.23 14.06
N LEU A 61 30.98 41.16 13.61
CA LEU A 61 29.92 42.09 14.00
C LEU A 61 29.55 41.97 15.48
N VAL A 62 29.49 40.75 16.02
CA VAL A 62 29.25 40.50 17.45
C VAL A 62 30.38 41.10 18.29
N LYS A 63 31.66 40.87 17.93
CA LYS A 63 32.81 41.50 18.61
C LYS A 63 32.74 43.04 18.57
N LYS A 64 32.33 43.62 17.43
CA LYS A 64 32.14 45.08 17.33
C LYS A 64 31.01 45.57 18.24
N LEU A 65 29.91 44.84 18.36
CA LEU A 65 28.82 45.14 19.29
C LEU A 65 29.27 45.07 20.75
N GLU A 66 30.10 44.10 21.12
CA GLU A 66 30.69 43.99 22.46
C GLU A 66 31.62 45.17 22.80
N VAL A 67 32.37 45.69 21.81
CA VAL A 67 33.23 46.87 21.99
C VAL A 67 32.42 48.17 22.10
N VAL A 68 31.28 48.28 21.41
CA VAL A 68 30.40 49.48 21.45
C VAL A 68 29.50 49.48 22.70
N TRP A 69 29.28 48.33 23.35
CA TRP A 69 28.55 48.20 24.63
C TRP A 69 29.42 47.59 25.75
N PRO A 70 30.40 48.32 26.32
CA PRO A 70 30.89 47.98 27.64
C PRO A 70 29.82 48.40 28.64
N ILE A 71 29.08 47.45 29.21
CA ILE A 71 28.11 47.71 30.28
C ILE A 71 28.86 48.18 31.54
N PRO A 72 28.67 49.42 32.04
CA PRO A 72 29.13 49.82 33.36
C PRO A 72 28.03 49.48 34.36
N HIS A 73 28.30 48.56 35.28
CA HIS A 73 27.48 48.42 36.49
C HIS A 73 27.74 49.62 37.41
N HIS A 74 26.96 50.70 37.27
CA HIS A 74 26.92 51.78 38.26
C HIS A 74 25.51 51.94 38.83
N ARG A 75 25.45 51.78 40.16
CA ARG A 75 24.33 52.16 41.04
C ARG A 75 23.96 53.61 40.76
N VAL A 76 22.66 53.89 40.67
CA VAL A 76 22.17 55.27 40.65
C VAL A 76 21.57 55.58 42.02
N THR A 77 22.23 56.50 42.73
CA THR A 77 21.64 57.33 43.78
C THR A 77 21.30 58.68 43.11
N PRO A 78 20.18 59.35 43.46
CA PRO A 78 19.75 60.54 42.74
C PRO A 78 20.29 61.81 43.40
N GLU A 79 21.02 62.64 42.66
CA GLU A 79 21.01 64.11 42.82
C GLU A 79 21.87 64.79 41.73
N GLY A 80 21.45 65.98 41.30
CA GLY A 80 22.33 66.94 40.62
C GLY A 80 22.04 67.21 39.14
N GLN A 81 21.42 68.36 38.88
CA GLN A 81 21.21 68.95 37.55
C GLN A 81 22.53 69.41 36.89
N LYS A 82 22.71 69.13 35.60
CA LYS A 82 22.81 70.11 34.47
C LYS A 82 23.59 69.56 33.27
N ALA A 83 23.13 70.00 32.11
CA ALA A 83 23.81 70.16 30.82
C ALA A 83 23.93 68.94 29.89
N GLY A 84 23.29 69.08 28.72
CA GLY A 84 23.86 68.60 27.46
C GLY A 84 23.11 67.47 26.75
N PHE A 85 22.05 67.79 26.01
CA PHE A 85 21.72 67.08 24.75
C PHE A 85 21.21 68.13 23.76
N PRO A 86 21.50 68.04 22.43
CA PRO A 86 21.49 66.77 21.68
C PRO A 86 22.47 66.67 20.49
N MET A 87 23.27 65.59 20.44
CA MET A 87 23.82 65.07 19.17
C MET A 87 23.70 63.54 19.04
N ALA A 88 23.44 62.83 20.14
CA ALA A 88 23.29 61.36 20.15
C ALA A 88 21.89 60.85 19.71
N VAL A 89 20.87 61.72 19.68
CA VAL A 89 19.48 61.31 19.41
C VAL A 89 19.24 60.94 17.94
N ARG A 90 20.04 61.47 17.00
CA ARG A 90 19.93 61.11 15.58
C ARG A 90 20.45 59.70 15.31
N SER A 91 21.59 59.32 15.88
CA SER A 91 22.13 57.96 15.72
C SER A 91 21.30 56.89 16.44
N ALA A 92 20.68 57.23 17.57
CA ALA A 92 19.79 56.35 18.32
C ALA A 92 18.44 56.08 17.64
N LEU A 93 18.00 56.92 16.70
CA LEU A 93 16.77 56.71 15.91
C LEU A 93 17.01 56.05 14.55
N ILE A 94 18.22 56.17 14.00
CA ILE A 94 18.59 55.57 12.70
C ILE A 94 18.85 54.06 12.84
N PHE A 95 19.46 53.62 13.94
CA PHE A 95 19.78 52.20 14.16
C PHE A 95 18.54 51.30 14.33
N PRO A 96 17.50 51.67 15.11
CA PRO A 96 16.25 50.90 15.18
C PRO A 96 15.52 50.83 13.84
N ARG A 97 15.58 51.91 13.04
CA ARG A 97 14.92 51.98 11.75
C ARG A 97 15.56 51.05 10.72
N LYS A 98 16.89 51.02 10.65
CA LYS A 98 17.63 50.08 9.78
C LYS A 98 17.37 48.62 10.15
N LEU A 99 17.38 48.28 11.44
CA LEU A 99 17.04 46.92 11.91
C LEU A 99 15.58 46.55 11.60
N GLN A 100 14.66 47.51 11.68
CA GLN A 100 13.26 47.28 11.34
C GLN A 100 13.06 47.09 9.83
N GLU A 101 13.80 47.81 8.99
CA GLU A 101 13.84 47.62 7.55
C GLU A 101 14.45 46.26 7.17
N GLU A 102 15.57 45.86 7.78
CA GLU A 102 16.19 44.53 7.59
C GLU A 102 15.26 43.40 8.04
N LEU A 103 14.55 43.56 9.16
CA LEU A 103 13.56 42.61 9.63
C LEU A 103 12.39 42.47 8.63
N ALA A 104 11.92 43.58 8.05
CA ALA A 104 10.87 43.56 7.04
C ALA A 104 11.33 42.82 5.77
N VAL A 105 12.57 43.04 5.33
CA VAL A 105 13.16 42.32 4.18
C VAL A 105 13.33 40.83 4.50
N ALA A 106 13.81 40.47 5.69
CA ALA A 106 13.94 39.07 6.11
C ALA A 106 12.57 38.37 6.22
N GLN A 107 11.54 39.07 6.68
CA GLN A 107 10.18 38.55 6.70
C GLN A 107 9.60 38.38 5.28
N GLY A 108 9.86 39.33 4.39
CA GLY A 108 9.46 39.24 2.97
C GLY A 108 10.10 38.04 2.27
N THR A 109 11.42 37.90 2.37
CA THR A 109 12.15 36.76 1.80
C THR A 109 11.70 35.42 2.38
N LEU A 110 11.38 35.36 3.68
CA LEU A 110 10.81 34.15 4.29
C LEU A 110 9.44 33.79 3.70
N LEU A 111 8.57 34.78 3.45
CA LEU A 111 7.27 34.54 2.80
C LEU A 111 7.44 34.07 1.35
N GLU A 112 8.37 34.66 0.60
CA GLU A 112 8.71 34.21 -0.76
C GLU A 112 9.21 32.76 -0.75
N LYS A 113 10.14 32.41 0.15
CA LYS A 113 10.62 31.02 0.28
C LYS A 113 9.50 30.06 0.67
N LYS A 114 8.59 30.46 1.56
CA LYS A 114 7.38 29.66 1.88
C LYS A 114 6.47 29.46 0.67
N ALA A 115 6.31 30.47 -0.18
CA ALA A 115 5.54 30.36 -1.41
C ALA A 115 6.20 29.39 -2.41
N VAL A 116 7.53 29.43 -2.55
CA VAL A 116 8.30 28.48 -3.37
C VAL A 116 8.17 27.07 -2.84
N ILE A 117 8.33 26.85 -1.53
CA ILE A 117 8.14 25.52 -0.90
C ILE A 117 6.72 25.01 -1.16
N SER A 118 5.71 25.86 -1.01
CA SER A 118 4.31 25.48 -1.26
C SER A 118 4.06 25.09 -2.72
N ARG A 119 4.74 25.75 -3.67
CA ARG A 119 4.68 25.42 -5.10
C ARG A 119 5.34 24.07 -5.38
N LEU A 120 6.55 23.86 -4.87
CA LEU A 120 7.29 22.60 -5.03
C LEU A 120 6.53 21.42 -4.40
N LEU A 121 5.90 21.61 -3.24
CA LEU A 121 5.05 20.58 -2.63
C LEU A 121 3.87 20.22 -3.51
N ARG A 122 3.27 21.20 -4.19
CA ARG A 122 2.19 20.97 -5.15
C ARG A 122 2.69 20.20 -6.37
N GLU A 123 3.80 20.63 -6.96
CA GLU A 123 4.43 19.95 -8.11
C GLU A 123 4.82 18.50 -7.76
N LEU A 124 5.35 18.25 -6.56
CA LEU A 124 5.61 16.89 -6.06
C LEU A 124 4.33 16.07 -5.89
N SER A 125 3.26 16.66 -5.37
CA SER A 125 1.99 15.96 -5.25
C SER A 125 1.38 15.62 -6.62
N GLU A 126 1.51 16.52 -7.59
CA GLU A 126 1.00 16.34 -8.95
C GLU A 126 1.81 15.28 -9.71
N THR A 127 3.14 15.33 -9.63
CA THR A 127 4.02 14.30 -10.22
C THR A 127 3.77 12.93 -9.59
N ARG A 128 3.55 12.85 -8.27
CA ARG A 128 3.16 11.61 -7.59
C ARG A 128 1.82 11.07 -8.07
N ALA A 129 0.83 11.94 -8.29
CA ALA A 129 -0.45 11.56 -8.87
C ALA A 129 -0.28 10.99 -10.28
N ARG A 130 0.42 11.70 -11.17
CA ARG A 130 0.72 11.25 -12.54
C ARG A 130 1.46 9.91 -12.57
N MET A 131 2.46 9.71 -11.71
CA MET A 131 3.15 8.42 -11.59
C MET A 131 2.22 7.30 -11.09
N SER A 132 1.26 7.62 -10.22
CA SER A 132 0.27 6.64 -9.78
C SER A 132 -0.71 6.26 -10.89
N ASP A 133 -1.11 7.23 -11.71
CA ASP A 133 -1.97 7.00 -12.87
C ASP A 133 -1.26 6.14 -13.90
N MET A 134 -0.03 6.50 -14.29
CA MET A 134 0.80 5.68 -15.21
C MET A 134 1.05 4.26 -14.67
N ARG A 135 1.25 4.10 -13.36
CA ARG A 135 1.36 2.76 -12.74
C ARG A 135 0.04 1.97 -12.87
N GLY A 136 -1.09 2.65 -12.74
CA GLY A 136 -2.41 2.06 -12.94
C GLY A 136 -2.62 1.63 -14.39
N GLU A 137 -2.32 2.50 -15.34
CA GLU A 137 -2.42 2.24 -16.79
C GLU A 137 -1.53 1.06 -17.21
N LEU A 138 -0.26 1.04 -16.81
CA LEU A 138 0.66 -0.08 -17.08
C LEU A 138 0.14 -1.41 -16.50
N SER A 139 -0.44 -1.37 -15.30
CA SER A 139 -1.04 -2.55 -14.69
C SER A 139 -2.29 -3.03 -15.45
N GLU A 140 -3.07 -2.12 -16.03
CA GLU A 140 -4.26 -2.45 -16.81
C GLU A 140 -3.87 -3.01 -18.19
N GLU A 141 -2.87 -2.44 -18.85
CA GLU A 141 -2.30 -2.98 -20.09
C GLU A 141 -1.81 -4.42 -19.90
N GLN A 142 -1.03 -4.68 -18.84
CA GLN A 142 -0.58 -6.04 -18.49
C GLN A 142 -1.76 -6.99 -18.25
N LYS A 143 -2.80 -6.52 -17.57
CA LYS A 143 -4.01 -7.32 -17.34
C LYS A 143 -4.70 -7.66 -18.66
N VAL A 144 -4.85 -6.70 -19.57
CA VAL A 144 -5.49 -6.91 -20.88
C VAL A 144 -4.69 -7.89 -21.74
N GLU A 145 -3.36 -7.80 -21.75
CA GLU A 145 -2.49 -8.72 -22.49
C GLU A 145 -2.57 -10.15 -21.94
N LEU A 146 -2.60 -10.30 -20.61
CA LEU A 146 -2.83 -11.60 -19.97
C LEU A 146 -4.20 -12.17 -20.30
N GLU A 147 -5.25 -11.36 -20.27
CA GLU A 147 -6.60 -11.80 -20.67
C GLU A 147 -6.65 -12.22 -22.15
N HIS A 148 -5.96 -11.50 -23.03
CA HIS A 148 -5.85 -11.86 -24.45
C HIS A 148 -5.15 -13.20 -24.62
N SER A 149 -3.98 -13.38 -23.97
CA SER A 149 -3.22 -14.62 -24.00
C SER A 149 -4.02 -15.80 -23.44
N GLN A 150 -4.78 -15.60 -22.35
CA GLN A 150 -5.68 -16.62 -21.80
C GLN A 150 -6.80 -16.99 -22.77
N ARG A 151 -7.39 -16.02 -23.50
CA ARG A 151 -8.41 -16.31 -24.52
C ARG A 151 -7.82 -17.13 -25.67
N GLN A 152 -6.59 -16.81 -26.12
CA GLN A 152 -5.89 -17.56 -27.16
C GLN A 152 -5.59 -19.00 -26.71
N LEU A 153 -5.05 -19.17 -25.50
CA LEU A 153 -4.77 -20.50 -24.95
C LEU A 153 -6.03 -21.35 -24.85
N LYS A 154 -7.15 -20.77 -24.38
CA LYS A 154 -8.44 -21.48 -24.36
C LYS A 154 -8.94 -21.84 -25.76
N HIS A 155 -8.62 -21.04 -26.78
CA HIS A 155 -8.96 -21.39 -28.16
C HIS A 155 -8.12 -22.57 -28.66
N GLN A 156 -6.80 -22.49 -28.49
CA GLN A 156 -5.87 -23.58 -28.84
C GLN A 156 -6.19 -24.88 -28.10
N GLU A 157 -6.55 -24.80 -26.81
CA GLU A 157 -6.98 -25.96 -26.02
C GLU A 157 -8.20 -26.65 -26.64
N ARG A 158 -9.21 -25.88 -27.08
CA ARG A 158 -10.39 -26.44 -27.78
C ARG A 158 -9.99 -27.12 -29.09
N GLU A 159 -9.09 -26.53 -29.86
CA GLU A 159 -8.60 -27.13 -31.11
C GLU A 159 -7.85 -28.44 -30.85
N VAL A 160 -6.96 -28.47 -29.86
CA VAL A 160 -6.24 -29.68 -29.46
C VAL A 160 -7.22 -30.77 -29.00
N ASN A 161 -8.24 -30.41 -28.22
CA ASN A 161 -9.26 -31.37 -27.80
C ASN A 161 -10.04 -31.94 -29.00
N GLN A 162 -10.45 -31.09 -29.95
CA GLN A 162 -11.09 -31.56 -31.19
C GLN A 162 -10.20 -32.47 -32.02
N LEU A 163 -8.89 -32.16 -32.10
CA LEU A 163 -7.93 -33.01 -32.80
C LEU A 163 -7.72 -34.35 -32.09
N ARG A 164 -7.64 -34.36 -30.76
CA ARG A 164 -7.58 -35.59 -29.95
C ARG A 164 -8.82 -36.46 -30.16
N GLU A 165 -10.01 -35.87 -30.20
CA GLU A 165 -11.26 -36.59 -30.49
C GLU A 165 -11.29 -37.17 -31.91
N LYS A 166 -10.76 -36.45 -32.90
CA LYS A 166 -10.64 -36.99 -34.28
C LYS A 166 -9.65 -38.15 -34.32
N LEU A 167 -8.54 -38.04 -33.60
CA LEU A 167 -7.50 -39.07 -33.56
C LEU A 167 -7.99 -40.33 -32.84
N SER A 168 -8.78 -40.19 -31.76
CA SER A 168 -9.40 -41.34 -31.09
C SER A 168 -10.42 -42.06 -32.00
N LYS A 169 -11.25 -41.32 -32.75
CA LYS A 169 -12.16 -41.89 -33.76
C LYS A 169 -11.41 -42.62 -34.88
N MET A 170 -10.28 -42.08 -35.33
CA MET A 170 -9.43 -42.75 -36.31
C MET A 170 -8.80 -44.02 -35.73
N SER A 171 -8.31 -43.97 -34.48
CA SER A 171 -7.74 -45.13 -33.80
C SER A 171 -8.74 -46.28 -33.69
N SER A 172 -9.97 -46.00 -33.26
CA SER A 172 -11.01 -47.03 -33.17
C SER A 172 -11.35 -47.65 -34.51
N LEU A 173 -11.36 -46.86 -35.59
CA LEU A 173 -11.64 -47.34 -36.93
C LEU A 173 -10.49 -48.22 -37.46
N VAL A 174 -9.24 -47.87 -37.16
CA VAL A 174 -8.07 -48.72 -37.48
C VAL A 174 -8.15 -50.05 -36.71
N GLU A 175 -8.44 -50.01 -35.41
CA GLU A 175 -8.61 -51.23 -34.61
C GLU A 175 -9.73 -52.13 -35.15
N GLU A 176 -10.86 -51.56 -35.55
CA GLU A 176 -11.97 -52.30 -36.17
C GLU A 176 -11.56 -52.94 -37.50
N LYS A 177 -10.85 -52.20 -38.37
CA LYS A 177 -10.33 -52.72 -39.64
C LYS A 177 -9.30 -53.83 -39.42
N ASP A 178 -8.41 -53.68 -38.43
CA ASP A 178 -7.43 -54.70 -38.07
C ASP A 178 -8.10 -55.98 -37.53
N GLN A 179 -9.16 -55.85 -36.73
CA GLN A 179 -9.97 -56.98 -36.28
C GLN A 179 -10.67 -57.69 -37.45
N ALA A 180 -11.28 -56.93 -38.36
CA ALA A 180 -11.93 -57.47 -39.56
C ALA A 180 -10.93 -58.18 -40.48
N LEU A 181 -9.73 -57.62 -40.67
CA LEU A 181 -8.66 -58.26 -41.45
C LEU A 181 -8.18 -59.56 -40.80
N LYS A 182 -8.04 -59.60 -39.48
CA LYS A 182 -7.70 -60.83 -38.75
C LYS A 182 -8.78 -61.89 -38.91
N ALA A 183 -10.05 -61.52 -38.76
CA ALA A 183 -11.18 -62.43 -38.97
C ALA A 183 -11.22 -62.99 -40.39
N ALA A 184 -11.07 -62.14 -41.42
CA ALA A 184 -11.00 -62.58 -42.82
C ALA A 184 -9.80 -63.50 -43.09
N ALA A 185 -8.64 -63.23 -42.48
CA ALA A 185 -7.47 -64.10 -42.59
C ALA A 185 -7.69 -65.46 -41.90
N GLU A 186 -8.41 -65.50 -40.78
CA GLU A 186 -8.79 -66.74 -40.09
C GLU A 186 -9.81 -67.55 -40.90
N GLU A 187 -10.79 -66.92 -41.55
CA GLU A 187 -11.72 -67.58 -42.47
C GLU A 187 -11.01 -68.20 -43.69
N LEU A 188 -10.04 -67.47 -44.27
CA LEU A 188 -9.20 -68.00 -45.35
C LEU A 188 -8.34 -69.19 -44.89
N ARG A 189 -7.82 -69.17 -43.65
CA ARG A 189 -7.10 -70.31 -43.07
C ARG A 189 -8.04 -71.50 -42.83
N TYR A 190 -9.24 -71.27 -42.32
CA TYR A 190 -10.23 -72.31 -42.06
C TYR A 190 -10.71 -72.98 -43.37
N THR A 191 -10.97 -72.21 -44.42
CA THR A 191 -11.35 -72.73 -45.74
C THR A 191 -10.23 -73.53 -46.41
N LEU A 192 -8.96 -73.13 -46.23
CA LEU A 192 -7.79 -73.85 -46.74
C LEU A 192 -7.48 -75.15 -45.96
N THR A 193 -7.79 -75.20 -44.67
CA THR A 193 -7.56 -76.37 -43.80
C THR A 193 -8.77 -77.31 -43.66
N SER A 194 -9.92 -76.93 -44.20
CA SER A 194 -11.14 -77.75 -44.23
C SER A 194 -11.00 -78.95 -45.19
N PRO A 195 -11.32 -80.20 -44.78
CA PRO A 195 -11.14 -81.42 -45.59
C PRO A 195 -12.04 -81.58 -46.82
N LYS A 196 -12.62 -80.50 -47.36
CA LYS A 196 -13.43 -80.51 -48.59
C LYS A 196 -12.79 -79.77 -49.77
N ALA A 197 -11.60 -79.20 -49.60
CA ALA A 197 -10.84 -78.55 -50.68
C ALA A 197 -9.78 -79.47 -51.31
N SER A 198 -10.06 -80.78 -51.40
CA SER A 198 -9.28 -81.73 -52.21
C SER A 198 -10.24 -82.53 -53.08
N GLY A 199 -10.59 -81.97 -54.24
CA GLY A 199 -11.38 -82.71 -55.22
C GLY A 199 -12.12 -81.84 -56.24
N MET A 200 -11.43 -80.98 -56.98
CA MET A 200 -11.88 -80.62 -58.34
C MET A 200 -10.71 -80.05 -59.14
N SER A 201 -10.14 -80.91 -59.97
CA SER A 201 -9.33 -80.57 -61.14
C SER A 201 -10.21 -80.67 -62.39
N LEU A 202 -9.76 -80.03 -63.48
CA LEU A 202 -10.23 -80.03 -64.88
C LEU A 202 -10.93 -78.73 -65.34
N CYS A 203 -10.24 -77.90 -66.15
CA CYS A 203 -10.26 -77.85 -67.65
C CYS A 203 -11.47 -77.01 -68.14
N LEU A 204 -11.43 -76.07 -69.10
CA LEU A 204 -10.85 -76.00 -70.44
C LEU A 204 -10.79 -74.52 -70.93
N SER A 205 -10.14 -74.36 -72.08
CA SER A 205 -9.55 -73.18 -72.74
C SER A 205 -10.54 -72.25 -73.54
N PRO A 206 -10.16 -71.50 -74.61
CA PRO A 206 -10.52 -70.07 -74.81
C PRO A 206 -11.50 -69.77 -75.98
N ALA A 207 -11.83 -68.48 -76.15
CA ALA A 207 -12.39 -67.78 -77.32
C ALA A 207 -13.93 -67.72 -77.51
N ALA A 208 -14.48 -66.49 -77.60
CA ALA A 208 -15.21 -65.96 -78.76
C ALA A 208 -15.70 -64.51 -78.52
N ASP A 209 -15.67 -63.75 -79.61
CA ASP A 209 -15.91 -62.30 -79.80
C ASP A 209 -17.34 -61.79 -79.55
N VAL A 210 -17.50 -60.45 -79.45
CA VAL A 210 -18.30 -59.57 -80.36
C VAL A 210 -18.73 -58.24 -79.67
N GLN A 211 -18.08 -57.16 -80.13
CA GLN A 211 -18.58 -55.84 -80.59
C GLN A 211 -19.57 -54.93 -79.80
N VAL A 212 -19.09 -53.68 -79.61
CA VAL A 212 -19.65 -52.37 -80.03
C VAL A 212 -20.97 -51.87 -79.42
N GLY A 213 -20.95 -50.61 -78.93
CA GLY A 213 -22.13 -49.74 -78.89
C GLY A 213 -22.04 -48.51 -77.99
N GLU A 214 -21.55 -47.39 -78.53
CA GLU A 214 -21.78 -46.03 -78.00
C GLU A 214 -23.24 -45.58 -78.26
N ALA A 215 -23.86 -44.88 -77.29
CA ALA A 215 -24.86 -43.80 -77.43
C ALA A 215 -25.33 -43.42 -76.00
N SER A 216 -25.05 -42.24 -75.45
CA SER A 216 -25.55 -40.91 -75.77
C SER A 216 -27.05 -40.70 -75.51
N GLN A 217 -27.30 -39.80 -74.54
CA GLN A 217 -28.42 -38.85 -74.42
C GLN A 217 -29.73 -39.20 -73.67
N ARG A 218 -29.98 -38.31 -72.70
CA ARG A 218 -31.22 -37.54 -72.41
C ARG A 218 -32.35 -38.23 -71.65
N GLU A 219 -32.67 -37.71 -70.45
CA GLU A 219 -33.85 -36.87 -70.14
C GLU A 219 -35.09 -37.75 -69.86
N ASN A 220 -36.02 -37.52 -68.93
CA ASN A 220 -36.41 -36.36 -68.13
C ASN A 220 -37.46 -36.84 -67.08
N LEU A 221 -37.46 -36.17 -65.92
CA LEU A 221 -38.61 -35.57 -65.21
C LEU A 221 -39.84 -36.40 -64.73
N HIS A 222 -40.07 -36.27 -63.42
CA HIS A 222 -41.31 -35.88 -62.70
C HIS A 222 -42.46 -36.88 -62.40
N GLY A 223 -43.00 -36.74 -61.18
CA GLY A 223 -44.34 -37.18 -60.73
C GLY A 223 -44.29 -38.02 -59.44
N GLU A 224 -44.25 -37.45 -58.22
CA GLU A 224 -45.35 -36.93 -57.39
C GLU A 224 -46.44 -37.94 -56.90
N HIS A 225 -46.68 -37.86 -55.57
CA HIS A 225 -47.86 -38.24 -54.76
C HIS A 225 -48.17 -39.72 -54.45
N ARG A 226 -48.19 -40.10 -53.16
CA ARG A 226 -49.39 -40.13 -52.26
C ARG A 226 -49.13 -40.95 -50.97
N GLY A 227 -49.32 -40.35 -49.78
CA GLY A 227 -49.30 -41.04 -48.45
C GLY A 227 -50.55 -41.90 -48.18
N PRO A 228 -50.68 -42.61 -47.03
CA PRO A 228 -51.01 -41.97 -45.73
C PRO A 228 -50.41 -42.66 -44.45
N VAL A 229 -49.96 -41.90 -43.40
CA VAL A 229 -50.62 -41.67 -42.07
C VAL A 229 -50.70 -42.95 -41.16
N PHE A 230 -50.33 -43.07 -39.87
CA PHE A 230 -50.44 -42.25 -38.64
C PHE A 230 -49.51 -42.83 -37.51
N PHE A 231 -48.96 -41.98 -36.61
CA PHE A 231 -48.89 -42.08 -35.12
C PHE A 231 -47.93 -40.97 -34.63
N GLN A 232 -48.43 -39.76 -34.37
CA GLN A 232 -48.93 -39.24 -33.08
C GLN A 232 -47.82 -38.61 -32.21
N GLU A 233 -47.68 -37.28 -32.34
CA GLU A 233 -47.10 -36.39 -31.32
C GLU A 233 -47.94 -36.45 -30.02
N PRO A 234 -47.28 -36.43 -28.85
CA PRO A 234 -47.32 -35.24 -27.99
C PRO A 234 -46.01 -35.00 -27.20
N PRO A 235 -45.88 -33.93 -26.40
CA PRO A 235 -46.40 -32.56 -26.55
C PRO A 235 -45.24 -31.54 -26.67
N SER A 236 -45.57 -30.37 -27.19
CA SER A 236 -44.73 -29.18 -27.38
C SER A 236 -44.18 -28.53 -26.10
N ASP A 237 -44.19 -29.20 -24.93
CA ASP A 237 -43.80 -28.63 -23.64
C ASP A 237 -42.29 -28.46 -23.47
N LEU A 238 -41.46 -29.27 -24.15
CA LEU A 238 -39.99 -29.11 -24.09
C LEU A 238 -39.48 -28.00 -25.02
N ALA A 239 -40.20 -27.71 -26.10
CA ALA A 239 -39.88 -26.61 -27.00
C ALA A 239 -40.24 -25.26 -26.38
N GLU A 240 -41.36 -25.17 -25.64
CA GLU A 240 -41.69 -23.99 -24.83
C GLU A 240 -40.76 -23.80 -23.62
N LEU A 241 -40.30 -24.88 -22.96
CA LEU A 241 -39.27 -24.77 -21.93
C LEU A 241 -37.92 -24.34 -22.51
N GLY A 242 -37.57 -24.85 -23.70
CA GLY A 242 -36.37 -24.45 -24.45
C GLY A 242 -36.39 -22.99 -24.90
N ALA A 243 -37.55 -22.49 -25.34
CA ALA A 243 -37.76 -21.09 -25.71
C ALA A 243 -37.75 -20.16 -24.47
N LYS A 244 -38.26 -20.61 -23.31
CA LYS A 244 -38.12 -19.89 -22.04
C LYS A 244 -36.65 -19.85 -21.58
N CYS A 245 -35.82 -20.85 -21.87
CA CYS A 245 -34.42 -20.90 -21.42
C CYS A 245 -33.41 -20.09 -22.25
N GLN A 246 -33.77 -19.59 -23.44
CA GLN A 246 -32.85 -18.80 -24.29
C GLN A 246 -32.75 -17.30 -23.96
N GLY A 247 -33.55 -16.80 -23.02
CA GLY A 247 -33.48 -15.41 -22.55
C GLY A 247 -33.24 -15.28 -21.05
N LEU A 248 -33.73 -16.21 -20.23
CA LEU A 248 -33.80 -16.01 -18.78
C LEU A 248 -32.45 -15.88 -18.10
N ARG A 249 -31.41 -16.61 -18.51
CA ARG A 249 -30.06 -16.44 -17.93
C ARG A 249 -29.43 -15.09 -18.29
N HIS A 250 -29.71 -14.59 -19.49
CA HIS A 250 -29.21 -13.29 -19.94
C HIS A 250 -30.00 -12.15 -19.31
N GLU A 251 -31.32 -12.27 -19.25
CA GLU A 251 -32.23 -11.35 -18.56
C GLU A 251 -31.91 -11.30 -17.06
N GLU A 252 -31.66 -12.43 -16.41
CA GLU A 252 -31.22 -12.50 -15.02
C GLU A 252 -29.84 -11.87 -14.82
N MET A 253 -28.92 -12.04 -15.77
CA MET A 253 -27.59 -11.39 -15.72
C MET A 253 -27.73 -9.88 -15.87
N ILE A 254 -28.58 -9.41 -16.79
CA ILE A 254 -28.90 -8.00 -16.99
C ILE A 254 -29.59 -7.44 -15.74
N GLN A 255 -30.50 -8.18 -15.12
CA GLN A 255 -31.16 -7.77 -13.87
C GLN A 255 -30.16 -7.69 -12.70
N ARG A 256 -29.25 -8.68 -12.56
CA ARG A 256 -28.18 -8.64 -11.57
C ARG A 256 -27.20 -7.48 -11.81
N GLN A 257 -26.87 -7.18 -13.06
CA GLN A 257 -26.05 -6.02 -13.43
C GLN A 257 -26.77 -4.69 -13.15
N LYS A 258 -28.07 -4.58 -13.48
CA LYS A 258 -28.90 -3.40 -13.17
C LYS A 258 -29.03 -3.19 -11.65
N GLN A 259 -29.22 -4.26 -10.89
CA GLN A 259 -29.30 -4.22 -9.44
C GLN A 259 -27.96 -3.83 -8.81
N GLY A 260 -26.85 -4.41 -9.26
CA GLY A 260 -25.51 -4.01 -8.82
C GLY A 260 -25.19 -2.55 -9.15
N LEU A 261 -25.60 -2.05 -10.31
CA LEU A 261 -25.46 -0.63 -10.66
C LEU A 261 -26.35 0.28 -9.80
N ALA A 262 -27.57 -0.14 -9.47
CA ALA A 262 -28.45 0.60 -8.57
C ALA A 262 -27.88 0.67 -7.15
N GLU A 263 -27.34 -0.44 -6.65
CA GLU A 263 -26.66 -0.52 -5.34
C GLU A 263 -25.39 0.35 -5.31
N LEU A 264 -24.59 0.33 -6.38
CA LEU A 264 -23.42 1.21 -6.50
C LEU A 264 -23.83 2.69 -6.54
N ARG A 265 -24.89 3.05 -7.27
CA ARG A 265 -25.42 4.42 -7.32
C ARG A 265 -25.95 4.88 -5.95
N GLU A 266 -26.65 4.02 -5.21
CA GLU A 266 -27.08 4.33 -3.83
C GLU A 266 -25.89 4.43 -2.86
N ARG A 267 -24.85 3.59 -3.03
CA ARG A 267 -23.62 3.67 -2.24
C ARG A 267 -22.82 4.94 -2.53
N ILE A 268 -22.73 5.36 -3.80
CA ILE A 268 -22.14 6.64 -4.19
C ILE A 268 -22.97 7.78 -3.61
N LYS A 269 -24.29 7.77 -3.74
CA LYS A 269 -25.18 8.79 -3.18
C LYS A 269 -25.10 8.90 -1.65
N THR A 270 -24.90 7.78 -0.94
CA THR A 270 -24.70 7.80 0.52
C THR A 270 -23.29 8.27 0.90
N LEU A 271 -22.27 7.96 0.09
CA LEU A 271 -20.92 8.50 0.25
C LEU A 271 -20.86 10.01 -0.05
N GLU A 272 -21.53 10.47 -1.10
CA GLU A 272 -21.68 11.88 -1.44
C GLU A 272 -22.46 12.63 -0.36
N LYS A 273 -23.53 12.06 0.20
CA LYS A 273 -24.23 12.63 1.37
C LYS A 273 -23.34 12.71 2.62
N ARG A 274 -22.43 11.76 2.82
CA ARG A 274 -21.42 11.79 3.90
C ARG A 274 -20.26 12.76 3.61
N GLN A 275 -19.96 13.04 2.35
CA GLN A 275 -18.93 14.00 1.93
C GLN A 275 -19.47 15.44 1.89
N CYS A 276 -20.74 15.65 1.55
CA CYS A 276 -21.42 16.94 1.62
C CYS A 276 -21.66 17.44 3.06
N SER A 277 -21.52 16.61 4.09
CA SER A 277 -21.46 17.08 5.48
C SER A 277 -20.07 17.58 5.92
N GLY A 278 -19.04 17.48 5.05
CA GLY A 278 -17.67 17.87 5.36
C GLY A 278 -17.06 18.97 4.48
N ALA A 279 -17.64 19.30 3.32
CA ALA A 279 -16.99 20.22 2.38
C ALA A 279 -17.99 21.01 1.51
N VAL A 280 -18.71 21.97 2.11
CA VAL A 280 -19.07 23.22 1.41
C VAL A 280 -18.92 24.37 2.40
N ARG A 281 -17.68 24.87 2.54
CA ARG A 281 -17.44 26.27 2.89
C ARG A 281 -16.70 26.89 1.73
N SER A 282 -17.44 27.59 0.87
CA SER A 282 -17.05 28.85 0.24
C SER A 282 -18.24 29.41 -0.54
N ASN A 283 -18.60 30.65 -0.19
CA ASN A 283 -19.35 31.62 -0.99
C ASN A 283 -20.88 31.59 -0.89
N SER A 284 -21.44 32.25 0.12
CA SER A 284 -22.33 33.44 0.00
C SER A 284 -23.03 33.75 1.34
N GLU A 285 -22.70 34.90 1.94
CA GLU A 285 -23.69 35.71 2.69
C GLU A 285 -24.40 36.61 1.65
N PRO A 286 -25.64 37.08 1.85
CA PRO A 286 -26.28 37.38 3.15
C PRO A 286 -27.75 36.95 3.29
N LEU A 287 -28.19 36.51 4.48
CA LEU A 287 -29.52 36.90 4.99
C LEU A 287 -29.70 36.57 6.49
N VAL A 288 -30.20 37.55 7.21
CA VAL A 288 -30.63 37.54 8.61
C VAL A 288 -31.98 36.79 8.74
N VAL A 289 -32.31 36.37 9.99
CA VAL A 289 -33.61 35.82 10.48
C VAL A 289 -33.66 34.28 10.39
N ARG A 290 -33.86 33.45 11.42
CA ARG A 290 -34.68 33.56 12.64
C ARG A 290 -34.35 32.40 13.61
N MET A 291 -34.45 32.65 14.91
CA MET A 291 -34.57 31.63 15.97
C MET A 291 -35.69 30.62 15.70
N LYS A 292 -35.51 29.35 16.10
CA LYS A 292 -36.32 28.65 17.13
C LYS A 292 -36.07 27.12 17.18
N ASN A 293 -35.71 26.68 18.39
CA ASN A 293 -36.29 25.54 19.13
C ASN A 293 -35.96 24.07 18.75
N LEU A 294 -35.24 23.41 19.68
CA LEU A 294 -35.45 22.02 20.12
C LEU A 294 -36.90 21.84 20.67
N PRO A 295 -37.54 20.64 20.66
CA PRO A 295 -37.22 19.51 21.58
C PRO A 295 -37.41 18.08 20.97
N GLY A 296 -36.72 17.02 21.45
CA GLY A 296 -37.15 16.07 22.52
C GLY A 296 -38.17 15.03 22.00
N LYS A 297 -38.08 13.70 22.12
CA LYS A 297 -37.67 12.78 23.21
C LYS A 297 -37.85 11.29 22.74
N ILE A 298 -37.44 10.33 23.61
CA ILE A 298 -37.94 8.93 23.83
C ILE A 298 -37.32 7.82 22.94
N VAL A 299 -36.84 6.65 23.41
CA VAL A 299 -36.77 6.00 24.74
C VAL A 299 -35.73 4.85 24.75
N GLN A 300 -35.29 4.54 25.96
CA GLN A 300 -34.46 3.46 26.51
C GLN A 300 -34.76 2.02 26.04
N GLN A 301 -33.75 1.14 26.13
CA GLN A 301 -33.86 -0.14 26.85
C GLN A 301 -32.47 -0.77 27.14
N ARG A 302 -32.24 -1.06 28.44
CA ARG A 302 -31.72 -2.33 29.02
C ARG A 302 -30.27 -2.75 28.65
N GLY A 303 -29.32 -3.01 29.54
CA GLY A 303 -29.20 -3.10 31.00
C GLY A 303 -27.89 -3.83 31.37
N LEU A 304 -27.38 -3.61 32.59
CA LEU A 304 -26.38 -4.41 33.36
C LEU A 304 -24.94 -4.44 32.79
N GLU A 305 -23.83 -4.42 33.53
CA GLU A 305 -23.48 -4.28 34.94
C GLU A 305 -21.95 -4.09 34.96
N LEU A 306 -21.41 -3.08 35.65
CA LEU A 306 -20.23 -3.20 36.52
C LEU A 306 -20.03 -1.84 37.23
N GLU A 307 -20.09 -1.91 38.55
CA GLU A 307 -19.90 -0.87 39.57
C GLU A 307 -18.54 -0.14 39.50
N PRO A 308 -18.45 1.09 40.06
CA PRO A 308 -17.90 1.18 41.41
C PRO A 308 -18.68 2.09 42.38
N ALA A 309 -18.76 1.62 43.62
CA ALA A 309 -19.46 2.20 44.75
C ALA A 309 -18.83 3.53 45.24
N PRO A 310 -19.66 4.51 45.62
CA PRO A 310 -19.27 5.62 46.49
C PRO A 310 -19.51 5.25 47.96
N LEU A 311 -18.46 5.32 48.79
CA LEU A 311 -18.60 5.13 50.22
C LEU A 311 -19.28 6.33 50.89
N LEU A 312 -20.52 6.06 51.31
CA LEU A 312 -21.12 6.37 52.61
C LEU A 312 -21.21 7.85 53.03
N GLY A 313 -22.35 8.46 52.69
CA GLY A 313 -22.98 9.50 53.51
C GLY A 313 -24.19 8.90 54.22
N GLU A 314 -24.10 8.71 55.54
CA GLU A 314 -25.22 8.25 56.35
C GLU A 314 -25.86 9.42 57.10
N LYS A 315 -27.19 9.54 56.91
CA LYS A 315 -28.09 10.51 57.54
C LYS A 315 -28.30 10.15 59.00
N LEU A 316 -28.67 11.12 59.85
CA LEU A 316 -29.79 10.96 60.79
C LEU A 316 -30.27 12.33 61.32
N LYS A 317 -31.59 12.53 61.28
CA LYS A 317 -32.32 13.65 61.87
C LYS A 317 -32.85 13.25 63.26
N ALA A 318 -32.85 14.25 64.15
CA ALA A 318 -33.81 14.54 65.22
C ALA A 318 -34.00 13.54 66.38
N GLY A 319 -33.57 13.96 67.57
CA GLY A 319 -33.99 13.47 68.88
C GLY A 319 -34.00 14.62 69.89
N LYS A 320 -35.05 14.69 70.72
CA LYS A 320 -35.46 15.79 71.61
C LYS A 320 -34.48 16.11 72.76
N VAL A 321 -34.52 17.38 73.14
CA VAL A 321 -34.00 18.05 74.35
C VAL A 321 -34.52 17.39 75.65
N PRO A 322 -33.74 17.45 76.75
CA PRO A 322 -34.26 18.09 77.96
C PRO A 322 -33.40 19.27 78.45
N ASP A 323 -34.12 20.28 78.92
CA ASP A 323 -33.66 21.53 79.51
C ASP A 323 -32.58 21.34 80.58
N CYS A 324 -31.53 22.14 80.47
CA CYS A 324 -30.87 22.77 81.62
C CYS A 324 -30.23 24.07 81.13
N VAL A 325 -30.94 25.18 81.34
CA VAL A 325 -30.33 26.51 81.31
C VAL A 325 -29.42 26.62 82.54
N PRO A 326 -28.17 27.01 82.35
CA PRO A 326 -27.68 28.12 83.14
C PRO A 326 -27.07 29.19 82.24
N ASP A 327 -27.64 30.37 82.41
CA ASP A 327 -26.95 31.64 82.48
C ASP A 327 -26.26 32.21 81.22
N ARG A 328 -26.53 33.49 81.05
CA ARG A 328 -26.07 34.37 79.99
C ARG A 328 -24.58 34.64 80.19
N GLY A 329 -23.74 33.77 79.64
CA GLY A 329 -22.29 33.99 79.50
C GLY A 329 -21.89 34.18 78.03
N SER A 330 -21.46 35.39 77.69
CA SER A 330 -20.87 35.74 76.38
C SER A 330 -19.63 34.88 76.07
N PHE A 331 -19.82 33.73 75.42
CA PHE A 331 -18.73 32.92 74.87
C PHE A 331 -18.44 33.38 73.43
N ARG A 332 -17.53 34.36 73.35
CA ARG A 332 -16.58 34.63 72.26
C ARG A 332 -16.91 34.06 70.87
N ILE A 333 -17.53 34.90 70.04
CA ILE A 333 -17.53 34.83 68.56
C ILE A 333 -16.11 35.05 67.98
N THR A 334 -15.10 35.31 68.82
CA THR A 334 -13.74 35.67 68.39
C THR A 334 -12.89 34.48 67.92
N ASN A 335 -13.21 33.24 68.31
CA ASN A 335 -12.36 32.09 67.98
C ASN A 335 -12.67 31.52 66.58
N SER A 336 -13.93 31.55 66.15
CA SER A 336 -14.32 31.05 64.82
C SER A 336 -13.75 31.88 63.67
N THR A 337 -13.56 33.19 63.86
CA THR A 337 -12.94 34.06 62.85
C THR A 337 -11.44 33.83 62.70
N VAL A 338 -10.76 33.40 63.77
CA VAL A 338 -9.33 33.10 63.77
C VAL A 338 -9.08 31.75 63.11
N GLU A 339 -9.87 30.74 63.45
CA GLU A 339 -9.79 29.40 62.83
C GLU A 339 -10.09 29.44 61.31
N ILE A 340 -11.06 30.26 60.86
CA ILE A 340 -11.36 30.44 59.43
C ILE A 340 -10.20 31.12 58.68
N ALA A 341 -9.52 32.08 59.32
CA ALA A 341 -8.37 32.76 58.72
C ALA A 341 -7.18 31.79 58.54
N GLU A 342 -6.86 31.00 59.57
CA GLU A 342 -5.78 30.01 59.53
C GLU A 342 -6.01 28.92 58.46
N VAL A 343 -7.25 28.46 58.29
CA VAL A 343 -7.60 27.49 57.23
C VAL A 343 -7.43 28.10 55.83
N THR A 344 -7.81 29.37 55.63
CA THR A 344 -7.60 30.03 54.34
C THR A 344 -6.13 30.28 54.02
N ASP A 345 -5.31 30.50 55.04
CA ASP A 345 -3.88 30.73 54.92
C ASP A 345 -3.11 29.47 54.52
N LEU A 346 -3.49 28.33 55.12
CA LEU A 346 -2.94 27.04 54.74
C LEU A 346 -3.27 26.68 53.28
N GLY A 347 -4.51 26.90 52.85
CA GLY A 347 -4.93 26.66 51.47
C GLY A 347 -4.19 27.54 50.46
N GLU A 348 -3.91 28.79 50.81
CA GLU A 348 -3.12 29.70 49.99
C GLU A 348 -1.65 29.25 49.89
N LYS A 349 -1.04 28.84 51.00
CA LYS A 349 0.32 28.31 51.02
C LYS A 349 0.45 27.08 50.13
N MET A 350 -0.47 26.12 50.27
CA MET A 350 -0.49 24.92 49.43
C MET A 350 -0.60 25.26 47.93
N TYR A 351 -1.43 26.23 47.57
CA TYR A 351 -1.55 26.68 46.17
C TYR A 351 -0.21 27.23 45.65
N LEU A 352 0.46 28.09 46.43
CA LEU A 352 1.74 28.68 46.04
C LEU A 352 2.84 27.62 45.93
N ASP A 353 2.90 26.66 46.85
CA ASP A 353 3.85 25.55 46.83
C ASP A 353 3.65 24.66 45.58
N VAL A 354 2.41 24.27 45.28
CA VAL A 354 2.08 23.45 44.10
C VAL A 354 2.40 24.18 42.81
N ILE A 355 2.03 25.47 42.71
CA ILE A 355 2.29 26.26 41.51
C ILE A 355 3.77 26.56 41.33
N GLY A 356 4.50 26.79 42.42
CA GLY A 356 5.96 26.95 42.41
C GLY A 356 6.67 25.67 41.97
N ALA A 357 6.28 24.51 42.51
CA ALA A 357 6.81 23.22 42.11
C ALA A 357 6.50 22.91 40.64
N LEU A 358 5.27 23.13 40.20
CA LEU A 358 4.85 22.91 38.82
C LEU A 358 5.56 23.86 37.85
N GLY A 359 5.73 25.14 38.22
CA GLY A 359 6.49 26.11 37.46
C GLY A 359 7.95 25.70 37.28
N SER A 360 8.57 25.20 38.36
CA SER A 360 9.96 24.70 38.34
C SER A 360 10.10 23.46 37.45
N LEU A 361 9.20 22.47 37.59
CA LEU A 361 9.18 21.27 36.74
C LEU A 361 8.98 21.59 35.26
N MET A 362 8.21 22.62 34.94
CA MET A 362 7.93 23.04 33.57
C MET A 362 8.96 24.05 33.02
N GLU A 363 10.01 24.35 33.78
CA GLU A 363 11.07 25.34 33.49
C GLU A 363 10.50 26.71 33.09
N MET A 364 9.40 27.11 33.74
CA MET A 364 8.79 28.42 33.51
C MET A 364 9.47 29.46 34.39
N LYS A 365 10.05 30.50 33.76
CA LYS A 365 10.54 31.69 34.46
C LYS A 365 9.36 32.35 35.19
N GLU A 366 9.53 32.53 36.50
CA GLU A 366 8.67 33.22 37.47
C GLU A 366 7.20 33.42 37.06
N LEU A 367 6.30 32.62 37.64
CA LEU A 367 4.87 32.78 37.45
C LEU A 367 4.39 34.05 38.17
N SER A 368 3.55 34.85 37.51
CA SER A 368 2.99 36.07 38.11
C SER A 368 1.94 35.74 39.19
N GLY A 369 1.86 36.54 40.25
CA GLY A 369 0.81 36.43 41.27
C GLY A 369 1.15 35.49 42.44
N MET A 370 2.43 35.26 42.71
CA MET A 370 2.91 34.44 43.84
C MET A 370 2.90 35.15 45.20
N GLN A 371 2.22 36.30 45.29
CA GLN A 371 2.11 37.09 46.51
C GLN A 371 0.93 36.58 47.36
N PRO A 372 1.09 36.46 48.70
CA PRO A 372 -0.02 36.13 49.61
C PRO A 372 -1.15 37.19 49.58
N LEU A 373 -2.40 36.76 49.76
CA LEU A 373 -3.58 37.63 49.67
C LEU A 373 -3.97 38.28 51.01
N GLN A 374 -3.45 37.78 52.13
CA GLN A 374 -3.82 38.14 53.52
C GLN A 374 -3.83 39.65 53.81
N HIS A 375 -2.88 40.41 53.25
CA HIS A 375 -2.67 41.83 53.59
C HIS A 375 -2.97 42.79 52.43
N LEU A 376 -3.63 42.31 51.38
CA LEU A 376 -3.84 43.08 50.15
C LEU A 376 -5.23 43.76 50.12
N PRO A 377 -5.31 45.05 49.72
CA PRO A 377 -6.58 45.71 49.49
C PRO A 377 -7.36 45.02 48.36
N ARG A 378 -8.69 45.15 48.37
CA ARG A 378 -9.60 44.38 47.50
C ARG A 378 -9.25 44.49 46.00
N GLU A 379 -8.82 45.65 45.55
CA GLU A 379 -8.39 45.90 44.16
C GLU A 379 -7.11 45.12 43.80
N ARG A 380 -6.12 45.10 44.71
CA ARG A 380 -4.88 44.33 44.53
C ARG A 380 -5.14 42.82 44.57
N ARG A 381 -6.09 42.35 45.40
CA ARG A 381 -6.52 40.94 45.40
C ARG A 381 -7.15 40.52 44.06
N ALA A 382 -7.97 41.38 43.46
CA ALA A 382 -8.53 41.12 42.13
C ALA A 382 -7.43 41.06 41.05
N GLU A 383 -6.40 41.90 41.15
CA GLU A 383 -5.24 41.89 40.25
C GLU A 383 -4.40 40.62 40.40
N VAL A 384 -4.03 40.23 41.63
CA VAL A 384 -3.33 38.96 41.89
C VAL A 384 -4.15 37.76 41.40
N GLY A 385 -5.47 37.77 41.58
CA GLY A 385 -6.36 36.75 41.02
C GLY A 385 -6.39 36.72 39.48
N ARG A 386 -6.24 37.86 38.79
CA ARG A 386 -6.03 37.89 37.33
C ARG A 386 -4.67 37.31 36.94
N GLN A 387 -3.61 37.65 37.67
CA GLN A 387 -2.26 37.15 37.42
C GLN A 387 -2.17 35.63 37.62
N ARG A 388 -2.74 35.10 38.71
CA ARG A 388 -2.83 33.66 38.98
C ARG A 388 -3.56 32.90 37.87
N ARG A 389 -4.68 33.45 37.38
CA ARG A 389 -5.41 32.87 36.24
C ARG A 389 -4.58 32.84 34.96
N LYS A 390 -3.89 33.94 34.64
CA LYS A 390 -2.97 34.00 33.49
C LYS A 390 -1.83 32.99 33.62
N ALA A 391 -1.23 32.88 34.81
CA ALA A 391 -0.17 31.90 35.09
C ALA A 391 -0.65 30.46 34.89
N LEU A 392 -1.83 30.11 35.40
CA LEU A 392 -2.46 28.80 35.19
C LEU A 392 -2.74 28.53 33.71
N GLU A 393 -3.21 29.52 32.96
CA GLU A 393 -3.45 29.37 31.53
C GLU A 393 -2.15 29.11 30.74
N LEU A 394 -1.06 29.78 31.11
CA LEU A 394 0.26 29.54 30.51
C LEU A 394 0.78 28.14 30.83
N LEU A 395 0.65 27.70 32.09
CA LEU A 395 1.00 26.35 32.51
C LEU A 395 0.18 25.30 31.73
N TYR A 396 -1.13 25.49 31.62
CA TYR A 396 -1.99 24.60 30.86
C TYR A 396 -1.58 24.51 29.39
N LYS A 397 -1.29 25.66 28.75
CA LYS A 397 -0.79 25.71 27.37
C LYS A 397 0.53 24.96 27.22
N LYS A 398 1.47 25.15 28.16
CA LYS A 398 2.77 24.45 28.16
C LYS A 398 2.58 22.94 28.31
N ILE A 399 1.77 22.48 29.26
CA ILE A 399 1.46 21.07 29.49
C ILE A 399 0.81 20.45 28.24
N ARG A 400 -0.17 21.14 27.64
CA ARG A 400 -0.82 20.67 26.41
C ARG A 400 0.17 20.54 25.26
N ASN A 401 1.07 21.51 25.08
CA ASN A 401 2.09 21.45 24.04
C ASN A 401 3.08 20.31 24.27
N LEU A 402 3.49 20.07 25.52
CA LEU A 402 4.36 18.95 25.88
C LEU A 402 3.67 17.61 25.63
N ARG A 403 2.39 17.47 25.99
CA ARG A 403 1.58 16.30 25.71
C ARG A 403 1.52 15.99 24.22
N VAL A 404 1.17 16.97 23.38
CA VAL A 404 1.12 16.79 21.92
C VAL A 404 2.51 16.45 21.35
N ARG A 405 3.58 17.06 21.87
CA ARG A 405 4.96 16.74 21.46
C ARG A 405 5.35 15.31 21.85
N LEU A 406 4.89 14.83 23.00
CA LEU A 406 5.13 13.49 23.50
C LEU A 406 4.35 12.46 22.68
N GLU A 407 3.05 12.67 22.44
CA GLU A 407 2.22 11.83 21.57
C GLU A 407 2.85 11.66 20.18
N ARG A 408 3.33 12.76 19.56
CA ARG A 408 4.06 12.69 18.27
C ARG A 408 5.36 11.89 18.33
N LYS A 409 6.10 11.99 19.44
CA LYS A 409 7.34 11.22 19.63
C LYS A 409 7.03 9.74 19.81
N GLU A 410 5.96 9.40 20.53
CA GLU A 410 5.50 8.01 20.69
C GLU A 410 5.04 7.42 19.36
N GLU A 411 4.32 8.19 18.53
CA GLU A 411 3.98 7.77 17.16
C GLU A 411 5.23 7.49 16.33
N MET A 412 6.22 8.40 16.33
CA MET A 412 7.49 8.15 15.62
C MET A 412 8.23 6.93 16.15
N LEU A 413 8.21 6.69 17.47
CA LEU A 413 8.83 5.50 18.05
C LEU A 413 8.15 4.21 17.60
N LYS A 414 6.81 4.19 17.48
CA LYS A 414 6.09 3.05 16.91
C LYS A 414 6.45 2.78 15.45
N ASP A 415 6.67 3.84 14.66
CA ASP A 415 7.14 3.69 13.28
C ASP A 415 8.55 3.09 13.22
N TYR A 416 9.44 3.49 14.15
CA TYR A 416 10.78 2.91 14.27
C TYR A 416 10.74 1.45 14.72
N GLU A 417 9.89 1.11 15.70
CA GLU A 417 9.64 -0.29 16.10
C GLU A 417 9.24 -1.10 14.86
N GLY A 418 8.20 -0.69 14.14
CA GLY A 418 7.76 -1.36 12.91
C GLY A 418 8.87 -1.52 11.87
N SER A 419 9.73 -0.51 11.70
CA SER A 419 10.89 -0.58 10.80
C SER A 419 11.93 -1.60 11.26
N VAL A 420 12.18 -1.70 12.57
CA VAL A 420 13.08 -2.69 13.17
C VAL A 420 12.50 -4.10 13.03
N GLU A 421 11.20 -4.29 13.23
CA GLU A 421 10.53 -5.57 12.98
C GLU A 421 10.66 -6.00 11.52
N GLN A 422 10.45 -5.08 10.57
CA GLN A 422 10.67 -5.36 9.13
C GLN A 422 12.12 -5.75 8.84
N LEU A 423 13.09 -5.06 9.43
CA LEU A 423 14.50 -5.40 9.28
C LEU A 423 14.81 -6.81 9.82
N ARG A 424 14.25 -7.18 10.97
CA ARG A 424 14.38 -8.54 11.53
C ARG A 424 13.80 -9.60 10.59
N GLN A 425 12.62 -9.34 10.01
CA GLN A 425 12.01 -10.25 9.04
C GLN A 425 12.87 -10.38 7.78
N SER A 426 13.38 -9.26 7.25
CA SER A 426 14.28 -9.24 6.09
C SER A 426 15.58 -10.00 6.35
N GLN A 427 16.15 -9.87 7.56
CA GLN A 427 17.34 -10.60 7.97
C GLN A 427 17.06 -12.11 8.05
N ALA A 428 15.92 -12.50 8.63
CA ALA A 428 15.53 -13.91 8.68
C ALA A 428 15.29 -14.50 7.28
N SER A 429 14.70 -13.75 6.34
CA SER A 429 14.58 -14.21 4.96
C SER A 429 15.93 -14.33 4.27
N LEU A 430 16.86 -13.39 4.52
CA LEU A 430 18.20 -13.46 3.95
C LEU A 430 18.96 -14.69 4.45
N GLN A 431 18.83 -15.04 5.74
CA GLN A 431 19.42 -16.26 6.29
C GLN A 431 18.87 -17.51 5.61
N ARG A 432 17.56 -17.59 5.38
CA ARG A 432 16.97 -18.71 4.63
C ARG A 432 17.49 -18.80 3.20
N PHE A 433 17.59 -17.67 2.50
CA PHE A 433 18.17 -17.66 1.15
C PHE A 433 19.64 -18.07 1.15
N GLN A 434 20.41 -17.69 2.18
CA GLN A 434 21.80 -18.13 2.31
C GLN A 434 21.89 -19.65 2.54
N GLU A 435 21.03 -20.22 3.38
CA GLU A 435 20.94 -21.67 3.59
C GLU A 435 20.54 -22.40 2.31
N GLU A 436 19.54 -21.90 1.58
CA GLU A 436 19.13 -22.44 0.27
C GLU A 436 20.27 -22.39 -0.75
N MET A 437 21.00 -21.28 -0.82
CA MET A 437 22.17 -21.14 -1.69
C MET A 437 23.27 -22.15 -1.32
N SER A 438 23.59 -22.31 -0.03
CA SER A 438 24.56 -23.31 0.43
C SER A 438 24.13 -24.72 0.06
N ASN A 439 22.85 -25.06 0.20
CA ASN A 439 22.33 -26.37 -0.18
C ASN A 439 22.43 -26.62 -1.69
N LEU A 440 22.17 -25.61 -2.51
CA LEU A 440 22.30 -25.69 -3.97
C LEU A 440 23.77 -25.80 -4.40
N GLU A 441 24.68 -25.10 -3.72
CA GLU A 441 26.12 -25.25 -3.92
C GLU A 441 26.57 -26.68 -3.63
N ASP A 442 26.14 -27.26 -2.51
CA ASP A 442 26.43 -28.65 -2.14
C ASP A 442 25.85 -29.65 -3.15
N GLU A 443 24.64 -29.41 -3.67
CA GLU A 443 24.02 -30.24 -4.71
C GLU A 443 24.80 -30.14 -6.03
N ALA A 444 25.18 -28.94 -6.45
CA ALA A 444 25.99 -28.73 -7.65
C ALA A 444 27.37 -29.41 -7.54
N HIS A 445 27.99 -29.40 -6.36
CA HIS A 445 29.21 -30.14 -6.10
C HIS A 445 29.01 -31.65 -6.23
N ARG A 446 27.94 -32.20 -5.62
CA ARG A 446 27.60 -33.62 -5.74
C ARG A 446 27.33 -34.03 -7.19
N GLU A 447 26.54 -33.26 -7.94
CA GLU A 447 26.29 -33.51 -9.37
C GLU A 447 27.58 -33.45 -10.21
N ALA A 448 28.51 -32.54 -9.88
CA ALA A 448 29.79 -32.45 -10.56
C ALA A 448 30.66 -33.69 -10.32
N GLU A 449 30.68 -34.21 -9.09
CA GLU A 449 31.36 -35.46 -8.73
C GLU A 449 30.76 -36.66 -9.47
N GLU A 450 29.43 -36.80 -9.47
CA GLU A 450 28.74 -37.86 -10.22
C GLU A 450 29.05 -37.79 -11.71
N LYS A 451 29.01 -36.60 -12.30
CA LYS A 451 29.36 -36.38 -13.70
C LYS A 451 30.80 -36.79 -14.00
N ALA A 452 31.75 -36.50 -13.12
CA ALA A 452 33.14 -36.91 -13.28
C ALA A 452 33.28 -38.45 -13.23
N LEU A 453 32.61 -39.11 -12.29
CA LEU A 453 32.59 -40.58 -12.20
C LEU A 453 31.96 -41.24 -13.43
N LEU A 454 30.86 -40.69 -13.94
CA LEU A 454 30.20 -41.18 -15.15
C LEU A 454 31.09 -40.99 -16.40
N GLN A 455 31.79 -39.87 -16.51
CA GLN A 455 32.75 -39.64 -17.58
C GLN A 455 33.90 -40.65 -17.52
N GLU A 456 34.42 -40.94 -16.33
CA GLU A 456 35.47 -41.95 -16.16
C GLU A 456 34.96 -43.35 -16.54
N ALA A 457 33.76 -43.74 -16.10
CA ALA A 457 33.14 -45.02 -16.46
C ALA A 457 32.93 -45.15 -17.98
N LEU A 458 32.48 -44.07 -18.62
CA LEU A 458 32.32 -44.01 -20.08
C LEU A 458 33.66 -44.21 -20.80
N GLN A 459 34.72 -43.51 -20.36
CA GLN A 459 36.06 -43.66 -20.93
C GLN A 459 36.59 -45.10 -20.77
N ARG A 460 36.42 -45.71 -19.59
CA ARG A 460 36.79 -47.11 -19.35
C ARG A 460 36.06 -48.07 -20.30
N MET A 461 34.75 -47.87 -20.50
CA MET A 461 33.93 -48.69 -21.40
C MET A 461 34.35 -48.54 -22.87
N GLN A 462 34.66 -47.30 -23.29
CA GLN A 462 35.16 -47.03 -24.65
C GLN A 462 36.49 -47.76 -24.90
N LEU A 463 37.43 -47.70 -23.95
CA LEU A 463 38.70 -48.42 -24.03
C LEU A 463 38.50 -49.94 -24.13
N GLN A 464 37.57 -50.50 -23.35
CA GLN A 464 37.22 -51.94 -23.42
C GLN A 464 36.62 -52.30 -24.78
N LEU A 465 35.68 -51.49 -25.29
CA LEU A 465 35.05 -51.71 -26.58
C LEU A 465 36.07 -51.66 -27.72
N ASP A 466 37.03 -50.74 -27.67
CA ASP A 466 38.08 -50.64 -28.69
C ASP A 466 39.04 -51.82 -28.62
N LYS A 467 39.36 -52.32 -27.42
CA LYS A 467 40.12 -53.56 -27.23
C LYS A 467 39.37 -54.76 -27.85
N GLU A 468 38.08 -54.91 -27.56
CA GLU A 468 37.21 -55.93 -28.15
C GLU A 468 37.15 -55.85 -29.68
N LYS A 469 36.97 -54.65 -30.24
CA LYS A 469 36.97 -54.43 -31.70
C LYS A 469 38.30 -54.89 -32.33
N ARG A 470 39.44 -54.53 -31.72
CA ARG A 470 40.77 -54.96 -32.18
C ARG A 470 40.92 -56.48 -32.13
N LEU A 471 40.50 -57.12 -31.04
CA LEU A 471 40.52 -58.59 -30.91
C LEU A 471 39.62 -59.27 -31.94
N ARG A 472 38.40 -58.77 -32.17
CA ARG A 472 37.49 -59.29 -33.20
C ARG A 472 38.06 -59.13 -34.61
N GLN A 473 38.70 -58.01 -34.91
CA GLN A 473 39.40 -57.81 -36.18
C GLN A 473 40.56 -58.79 -36.36
N ALA A 474 41.37 -58.99 -35.32
CA ALA A 474 42.47 -59.96 -35.35
C ALA A 474 41.94 -61.40 -35.55
N ALA A 475 40.88 -61.79 -34.86
CA ALA A 475 40.25 -63.11 -35.00
C ALA A 475 39.65 -63.33 -36.39
N LYS A 476 39.07 -62.29 -37.01
CA LYS A 476 38.60 -62.35 -38.41
C LYS A 476 39.75 -62.59 -39.39
N ARG A 477 40.92 -61.96 -39.15
CA ARG A 477 42.12 -62.16 -39.99
C ARG A 477 42.75 -63.54 -39.86
N HIS A 478 42.57 -64.23 -38.72
CA HIS A 478 43.08 -65.59 -38.50
C HIS A 478 42.14 -66.70 -39.00
N LYS A 479 40.91 -66.36 -39.43
CA LYS A 479 39.92 -67.31 -39.98
C LYS A 479 39.93 -67.38 -41.51
N VAL A 480 40.81 -66.63 -42.17
CA VAL A 480 41.12 -66.67 -43.60
C VAL A 480 42.50 -67.33 -43.73
#